data_AF-A0A1Y3EBN6-F1
#
_entry.id   AF-A0A1Y3EBN6-F1
#
_cell.length_a   1.000
_cell.length_b   1.000
_cell.length_c   1.000
_cell.angle_alpha   90.00
_cell.angle_beta   90.00
_cell.angle_gamma   90.00
#
_symmetry.space_group_name_H-M   'P 1'
#
loop_
_entity.id
_entity.type
_entity.pdbx_description
1 polymer ?
#
loop_
_entity_poly.entity_id
_entity_poly.type
_entity_poly.pdbx_seq_one_letter_code
_entity_poly.pdbx_strand_id
1 'polypeptide(L)' 'MHEVPQTQFIPLSDVLCTVISALNRIGQPATIQSIMEALRQQYVGMTIPKEDMIYAAIGGLMAQGRLYCMGNHYFISTP' A
#
# COMPACT_ATOMS: atom_id res chain seq x y z
N MET A 1 36.23 4.81 -0.61
CA MET A 1 35.24 4.16 0.27
C MET A 1 34.10 3.74 -0.63
N HIS A 2 33.77 2.45 -0.71
CA HIS A 2 32.61 1.99 -1.47
C HIS A 2 31.41 2.06 -0.53
N GLU A 3 30.47 2.96 -0.84
CA GLU A 3 29.19 3.04 -0.13
C GLU A 3 28.42 1.76 -0.45
N VAL A 4 28.21 0.92 0.57
CA VAL A 4 27.33 -0.24 0.45
C VAL A 4 25.91 0.31 0.31
N PRO A 5 25.18 0.02 -0.77
CA PRO A 5 23.79 0.47 -0.87
C PRO A 5 23.00 -0.22 0.23
N GLN A 6 22.68 0.52 1.29
CA GLN A 6 21.73 0.05 2.29
C GLN A 6 20.38 -0.03 1.60
N THR A 7 19.78 -1.22 1.60
CA THR A 7 18.43 -1.44 1.09
C THR A 7 17.50 -0.48 1.83
N GLN A 8 17.10 0.59 1.16
CA GLN A 8 16.31 1.64 1.76
C GLN A 8 14.99 1.00 2.19
N PHE A 9 14.70 1.04 3.48
CA PHE A 9 13.43 0.56 4.02
C PHE A 9 12.32 1.43 3.41
N ILE A 10 11.53 0.86 2.52
CA ILE A 10 10.36 1.55 1.97
C ILE A 10 9.27 1.49 3.04
N PRO A 11 8.74 2.63 3.52
CA PRO A 11 7.65 2.64 4.49
C PRO A 11 6.42 1.92 3.95
N LEU A 12 5.72 1.19 4.82
CA LEU A 12 4.49 0.49 4.48
C LEU A 12 3.46 1.43 3.83
N SER A 13 3.39 2.69 4.27
CA SER A 13 2.53 3.72 3.69
C SER A 13 2.77 3.93 2.19
N ASP A 14 4.02 3.98 1.74
CA ASP A 14 4.35 4.27 0.35
C ASP A 14 4.16 3.03 -0.53
N VAL A 15 4.43 1.85 0.02
CA VAL A 15 4.09 0.57 -0.60
C VAL A 15 2.56 0.48 -0.81
N LEU A 16 1.77 0.78 0.22
CA LEU A 16 0.31 0.75 0.13
C LEU A 16 -0.22 1.77 -0.88
N CYS A 17 0.29 3.00 -0.89
CA CYS A 17 -0.08 3.99 -1.90
C CYS A 17 0.21 3.49 -3.32
N THR A 18 1.36 2.84 -3.52
CA THR A 18 1.76 2.29 -4.82
C THR A 18 0.81 1.18 -5.27
N VAL A 19 0.52 0.22 -4.38
CA VAL A 19 -0.39 -0.90 -4.67
C VAL A 19 -1.81 -0.41 -4.94
N ILE A 20 -2.34 0.48 -4.11
CA ILE A 20 -3.69 1.05 -4.29
C ILE A 20 -3.76 1.83 -5.60
N SER A 21 -2.74 2.65 -5.91
CA SER A 21 -2.69 3.36 -7.19
C SER A 21 -2.68 2.41 -8.39
N ALA A 22 -1.91 1.32 -8.31
CA ALA A 22 -1.86 0.32 -9.38
C ALA A 22 -3.23 -0.35 -9.59
N LEU A 23 -3.91 -0.75 -8.50
CA LEU A 23 -5.25 -1.32 -8.55
C LEU A 23 -6.27 -0.34 -9.13
N ASN A 24 -6.26 0.93 -8.68
CA ASN A 24 -7.14 1.97 -9.22
C ASN A 24 -6.90 2.19 -10.73
N ARG A 25 -5.63 2.20 -11.18
CA ARG A 25 -5.26 2.40 -12.60
C ARG A 25 -5.76 1.31 -13.53
N ILE A 26 -5.79 0.06 -13.06
CA ILE A 26 -6.31 -1.08 -13.85
C ILE A 26 -7.83 -1.28 -13.67
N GLY A 27 -8.50 -0.38 -12.95
CA GLY A 27 -9.94 -0.47 -12.67
C GLY A 27 -10.32 -1.60 -11.71
N GLN A 28 -9.36 -2.19 -10.99
CA GLN A 28 -9.64 -3.24 -10.03
C GLN A 28 -10.04 -2.66 -8.67
N PRO A 29 -10.96 -3.33 -7.94
CA PRO A 29 -11.29 -2.94 -6.60
C PRO A 29 -10.09 -2.94 -5.65
N ALA A 30 -9.70 -1.80 -5.08
CA ALA A 30 -8.67 -1.72 -4.04
C ALA A 30 -9.29 -1.99 -2.67
N THR A 31 -9.53 -3.26 -2.38
CA THR A 31 -10.01 -3.76 -1.08
C THR A 31 -8.83 -4.29 -0.28
N ILE A 32 -9.00 -4.53 1.02
CA ILE A 32 -7.94 -5.15 1.84
C ILE A 32 -7.46 -6.47 1.25
N GLN A 33 -8.39 -7.31 0.78
CA GLN A 33 -8.06 -8.61 0.19
C GLN A 33 -7.19 -8.46 -1.07
N SER A 34 -7.59 -7.60 -2.01
CA SER A 34 -6.83 -7.39 -3.25
C SER A 34 -5.50 -6.66 -3.02
N ILE A 35 -5.43 -5.76 -2.03
CA ILE A 35 -4.17 -5.15 -1.60
C ILE A 35 -3.22 -6.23 -1.04
N MET A 36 -3.69 -7.10 -0.15
CA MET A 36 -2.87 -8.19 0.41
C MET A 36 -2.40 -9.17 -0.67
N GLU A 37 -3.25 -9.48 -1.64
CA GLU A 37 -2.89 -10.34 -2.76
C GLU A 37 -1.83 -9.68 -3.66
N ALA A 38 -2.01 -8.40 -4.00
CA ALA A 38 -1.01 -7.64 -4.75
C ALA A 38 0.33 -7.53 -4.00
N LEU A 39 0.32 -7.34 -2.67
CA LEU A 39 1.53 -7.34 -1.85
C LEU A 39 2.26 -8.69 -1.90
N ARG A 40 1.52 -9.81 -1.82
CA ARG A 40 2.09 -11.16 -1.94
C ARG A 40 2.74 -11.40 -3.30
N GLN A 41 2.14 -10.88 -4.37
CA GLN A 41 2.66 -11.03 -5.72
C GLN A 41 3.86 -10.13 -6.02
N GLN A 42 3.85 -8.88 -5.56
CA GLN A 42 4.93 -7.92 -5.82
C GLN A 42 6.14 -8.08 -4.90
N TYR A 43 5.94 -8.54 -3.66
CA TYR A 43 6.99 -8.60 -2.64
C TYR A 43 7.28 -10.04 -2.21
N VAL A 44 7.61 -10.88 -3.20
CA VAL A 44 7.97 -12.28 -2.98
C VAL A 44 9.23 -12.37 -2.11
N GLY A 45 9.13 -13.09 -0.98
CA GLY A 45 10.23 -13.24 -0.02
C GLY A 45 10.26 -12.21 1.11
N MET A 46 9.36 -11.22 1.10
CA MET A 46 9.14 -10.36 2.27
C MET A 46 8.09 -10.96 3.22
N THR A 47 8.22 -10.68 4.51
CA THR A 47 7.15 -10.96 5.46
C THR A 47 6.00 -10.01 5.19
N ILE A 48 4.89 -10.56 4.67
CA ILE A 48 3.70 -9.76 4.38
C ILE A 48 3.12 -9.22 5.70
N PRO A 49 2.82 -7.91 5.78
CA PRO A 49 2.20 -7.33 6.96
C PRO A 49 0.87 -8.02 7.30
N LYS A 50 0.57 -8.07 8.60
CA LYS A 50 -0.73 -8.56 9.06
C LYS A 50 -1.83 -7.55 8.70
N GLU A 51 -3.07 -8.03 8.65
CA GLU A 51 -4.22 -7.23 8.25
C GLU A 51 -4.41 -6.00 9.15
N ASP A 52 -4.20 -6.14 10.47
CA ASP A 52 -4.26 -5.04 11.45
C ASP A 52 -3.26 -3.93 11.16
N MET A 53 -2.04 -4.27 10.74
CA MET A 53 -1.02 -3.29 10.34
C MET A 53 -1.44 -2.55 9.07
N ILE A 54 -2.06 -3.25 8.11
CA ILE A 54 -2.56 -2.63 6.88
C ILE A 54 -3.70 -1.67 7.21
N TYR A 55 -4.66 -2.06 8.06
CA TYR A 55 -5.73 -1.17 8.50
C TYR A 55 -5.19 0.08 9.21
N ALA A 56 -4.24 -0.09 10.13
CA ALA A 56 -3.64 1.03 10.86
C ALA A 56 -2.93 2.00 9.90
N ALA A 57 -2.17 1.48 8.93
CA ALA A 57 -1.48 2.29 7.94
C ALA A 57 -2.44 3.02 6.99
N ILE A 58 -3.49 2.34 6.51
CA ILE A 58 -4.54 2.97 5.70
C ILE A 58 -5.26 4.07 6.49
N GLY A 59 -5.60 3.82 7.75
CA GLY A 59 -6.20 4.83 8.63
C GLY A 59 -5.32 6.07 8.78
N GLY A 60 -4.01 5.88 8.93
CA GLY A 60 -3.05 6.99 8.95
C GLY A 60 -3.00 7.76 7.62
N LEU A 61 -2.97 7.06 6.49
CA LEU A 61 -2.99 7.67 5.14
C LEU A 61 -4.28 8.44 4.86
N MET A 62 -5.43 7.95 5.34
CA MET A 62 -6.71 8.66 5.24
C MET A 62 -6.73 9.92 6.10
N ALA A 63 -6.22 9.85 7.33
CA ALA A 63 -6.11 11.03 8.21
C ALA A 63 -5.20 12.12 7.62
N GLN A 64 -4.19 11.72 6.84
CA GLN A 64 -3.30 12.63 6.10
C GLN A 64 -3.93 13.18 4.80
N GLY A 65 -5.13 12.74 4.42
CA GLY A 65 -5.76 13.11 3.16
C GLY A 65 -5.09 12.52 1.92
N ARG A 66 -4.23 11.50 2.08
CA ARG A 66 -3.57 10.79 0.97
C ARG A 66 -4.44 9.70 0.35
N LEU A 67 -5.39 9.16 1.12
CA LEU A 67 -6.35 8.16 0.69
C LEU A 67 -7.77 8.59 1.07
N TYR A 68 -8.75 8.12 0.31
CA TYR A 68 -10.16 8.13 0.70
C TYR A 68 -10.79 6.77 0.41
N CYS A 69 -11.95 6.49 1.02
CA CYS A 69 -12.70 5.26 0.78
C CYS A 69 -14.08 5.57 0.20
N MET A 70 -14.56 4.68 -0.66
CA MET A 70 -15.95 4.64 -1.13
C MET A 70 -16.46 3.21 -0.95
N GLY A 71 -17.25 2.99 0.09
CA GLY A 71 -17.59 1.63 0.54
C GLY A 71 -16.35 0.88 1.03
N ASN A 72 -16.06 -0.27 0.43
CA ASN A 72 -14.89 -1.10 0.75
C ASN A 72 -13.69 -0.86 -0.19
N HIS A 73 -13.76 0.13 -1.07
CA HIS A 73 -12.73 0.45 -2.04
C HIS A 73 -11.92 1.68 -1.61
N TYR A 74 -10.60 1.58 -1.62
CA TYR A 74 -9.67 2.67 -1.33
C TYR A 74 -9.15 3.35 -2.60
N PHE A 75 -9.07 4.67 -2.58
CA PHE A 75 -8.60 5.47 -3.70
C PHE A 75 -7.47 6.39 -3.28
N ILE A 76 -6.50 6.58 -4.17
CA ILE A 76 -5.48 7.62 -4.00
C ILE A 76 -6.13 8.99 -4.17
N SER A 77 -5.88 9.86 -3.19
CA SER A 77 -6.19 11.28 -3.29
C SER A 77 -5.26 11.89 -4.34
N THR A 78 -5.81 12.26 -5.48
CA THR A 78 -5.12 13.08 -6.48
C THR A 78 -5.52 14.53 -6.27
N PRO A 79 -4.58 15.48 -6.14
CA PRO A 79 -4.90 16.90 -6.10
C PRO A 79 -5.55 17.39 -7.39
#